data_AF-C1MGH7-F1
#
_entry.id   AF-C1MGH7-F1
#
_cell.length_a   1.000
_cell.length_b   1.000
_cell.length_c   1.000
_cell.angle_alpha   90.00
_cell.angle_beta   90.00
_cell.angle_gamma   90.00
#
_symmetry.space_group_name_H-M   'P 1'
#
loop_
_entity.id
_entity.type
_entity.pdbx_description
1 polymer ?
#
loop_
_entity_poly.entity_id
_entity_poly.type
_entity_poly.pdbx_seq_one_letter_code
_entity_poly.pdbx_strand_id
1 'polypeptide(L)'
;MKLAEYEEIRAHITSLPSDVFPDADALRAKHPSASLDALVSIYSQESSRRVRGAHGKHLRAIGSHAARYVAGEDVFRIAADIDFPPCQLVRLLLEHLLGLGHKAVGPCLRDPFGKIPSSPPPESPAARGVPGVPGVPGSAICDRLKVDVERCVAWDHVASPAVDVMRHAAGREYEILLERRLEELRVPFVTEDALRAEGHAKTPDVKLTLPIAVNGRIVNWIDSKASFLDPIVHVERGVDQFQGYVNRFGPGMVIYWLGVIDELAEESDGDVFIVDDFPGDMEITKLKLME
;
A
#
# COMPACT_ATOMS: atom_id res chain seq x y z
N MET A 1 7.64 14.81 11.83
CA MET A 1 6.53 15.75 11.51
C MET A 1 5.66 15.89 12.74
N LYS A 2 5.17 17.10 13.09
CA LYS A 2 4.26 17.24 14.23
C LYS A 2 2.86 16.69 13.93
N LEU A 3 2.18 16.13 14.93
CA LEU A 3 0.85 15.55 14.77
C LEU A 3 -0.16 16.57 14.19
N ALA A 4 -0.14 17.81 14.68
CA ALA A 4 -1.03 18.86 14.19
C ALA A 4 -0.80 19.18 12.70
N GLU A 5 0.46 19.16 12.24
CA GLU A 5 0.81 19.36 10.83
C GLU A 5 0.28 18.21 9.96
N TYR A 6 0.46 16.96 10.42
CA TYR A 6 -0.11 15.78 9.78
C TYR A 6 -1.65 15.86 9.67
N GLU A 7 -2.34 16.27 10.72
CA GLU A 7 -3.80 16.38 10.74
C GLU A 7 -4.31 17.40 9.73
N GLU A 8 -3.64 18.54 9.57
CA GLU A 8 -3.97 19.52 8.53
C GLU A 8 -3.78 18.97 7.11
N ILE A 9 -2.64 18.32 6.84
CA ILE A 9 -2.35 17.69 5.55
C ILE A 9 -3.40 16.63 5.23
N ARG A 10 -3.70 15.78 6.21
CA ARG A 10 -4.70 14.71 6.10
C ARG A 10 -6.10 15.27 5.86
N ALA A 11 -6.50 16.33 6.58
CA ALA A 11 -7.79 16.98 6.38
C ALA A 11 -7.91 17.54 4.95
N HIS A 12 -6.84 18.14 4.43
CA HIS A 12 -6.82 18.61 3.04
C HIS A 12 -6.96 17.47 2.04
N ILE A 13 -6.13 16.43 2.15
CA ILE A 13 -6.17 15.25 1.27
C ILE A 13 -7.55 14.59 1.30
N THR A 14 -8.13 14.43 2.49
CA THR A 14 -9.44 13.76 2.62
C THR A 14 -10.60 14.60 2.10
N SER A 15 -10.43 15.92 1.93
CA SER A 15 -11.42 16.81 1.32
C SER A 15 -11.48 16.69 -0.21
N LEU A 16 -10.44 16.13 -0.84
CA LEU A 16 -10.36 15.96 -2.29
C LEU A 16 -11.09 14.68 -2.75
N PRO A 17 -11.65 14.66 -3.97
CA PRO A 17 -12.13 13.45 -4.63
C PRO A 17 -11.04 12.38 -4.77
N SER A 18 -11.43 11.12 -4.87
CA SER A 18 -10.53 9.96 -4.86
C SER A 18 -9.66 9.82 -6.11
N ASP A 19 -10.05 10.48 -7.20
CA ASP A 19 -9.34 10.53 -8.46
C ASP A 19 -8.51 11.82 -8.63
N VAL A 20 -8.43 12.65 -7.58
CA VAL A 20 -7.64 13.89 -7.56
C VAL A 20 -6.39 13.68 -6.74
N PHE A 21 -5.25 13.75 -7.42
CA PHE A 21 -3.96 13.84 -6.75
C PHE A 21 -3.79 15.24 -6.12
N PRO A 22 -3.41 15.35 -4.85
CA PRO A 22 -3.21 16.65 -4.21
C PRO A 22 -2.06 17.41 -4.87
N ASP A 23 -2.16 18.74 -4.90
CA ASP A 23 -1.04 19.58 -5.30
C ASP A 23 0.04 19.51 -4.22
N ALA A 24 1.00 18.61 -4.44
CA ALA A 24 2.07 18.34 -3.50
C ALA A 24 3.04 19.53 -3.34
N ASP A 25 3.20 20.35 -4.38
CA ASP A 25 4.03 21.55 -4.31
C ASP A 25 3.34 22.64 -3.46
N ALA A 26 2.03 22.83 -3.62
CA ALA A 26 1.27 23.74 -2.77
C ALA A 26 1.23 23.26 -1.31
N LEU A 27 1.07 21.95 -1.08
CA LEU A 27 1.14 21.36 0.26
C LEU A 27 2.51 21.58 0.90
N ARG A 28 3.60 21.33 0.16
CA ARG A 28 4.96 21.57 0.64
C ARG A 28 5.24 23.05 0.91
N ALA A 29 4.68 23.97 0.10
CA ALA A 29 4.81 25.40 0.35
C ALA A 29 4.11 25.83 1.64
N LYS A 30 2.98 25.20 1.99
CA LYS A 30 2.25 25.44 3.24
C LYS A 30 2.89 24.71 4.44
N HIS A 31 3.51 23.57 4.19
CA HIS A 31 4.11 22.68 5.19
C HIS A 31 5.59 22.40 4.84
N PRO A 32 6.52 23.36 5.01
CA PRO A 32 7.90 23.24 4.54
C PRO A 32 8.72 22.13 5.21
N SER A 33 8.29 21.69 6.39
CA SER A 33 8.87 20.56 7.13
C SER A 33 8.51 19.21 6.54
N ALA A 34 7.45 19.12 5.73
CA ALA A 34 7.04 17.88 5.08
C ALA A 34 7.87 17.65 3.80
N SER A 35 8.54 16.49 3.73
CA SER A 35 9.18 16.05 2.48
C SER A 35 8.12 15.68 1.43
N LEU A 36 8.50 15.75 0.15
CA LEU A 36 7.59 15.34 -0.94
C LEU A 36 7.20 13.87 -0.78
N ASP A 37 8.16 13.01 -0.39
CA ASP A 37 7.90 11.58 -0.21
C ASP A 37 6.95 11.31 0.97
N ALA A 38 7.05 12.09 2.06
CA ALA A 38 6.09 12.03 3.17
C ALA A 38 4.67 12.37 2.68
N LEU A 39 4.51 13.46 1.92
CA LEU A 39 3.21 13.88 1.38
C LEU A 39 2.61 12.81 0.45
N VAL A 40 3.41 12.23 -0.46
CA VAL A 40 2.99 11.14 -1.34
C VAL A 40 2.61 9.90 -0.53
N SER A 41 3.36 9.58 0.53
CA SER A 41 3.07 8.44 1.40
C SER A 41 1.75 8.61 2.14
N ILE A 42 1.53 9.78 2.75
CA ILE A 42 0.30 10.13 3.47
C ILE A 42 -0.90 10.05 2.51
N TYR A 43 -0.78 10.62 1.30
CA TYR A 43 -1.81 10.51 0.27
C TYR A 43 -2.12 9.04 -0.06
N SER A 44 -1.09 8.25 -0.36
CA SER A 44 -1.22 6.83 -0.71
C SER A 44 -1.91 6.02 0.41
N GLN A 45 -1.62 6.32 1.67
CA GLN A 45 -2.25 5.69 2.83
C GLN A 45 -3.73 6.06 2.95
N GLU A 46 -4.08 7.35 2.86
CA GLU A 46 -5.46 7.82 2.91
C GLU A 46 -6.30 7.28 1.74
N SER A 47 -5.76 7.29 0.52
CA SER A 47 -6.45 6.71 -0.64
C SER A 47 -6.68 5.20 -0.45
N SER A 48 -5.71 4.48 0.11
CA SER A 48 -5.88 3.06 0.44
C SER A 48 -6.95 2.84 1.51
N ARG A 49 -7.02 3.68 2.54
CA ARG A 49 -8.06 3.63 3.59
C ARG A 49 -9.44 3.90 3.01
N ARG A 50 -9.57 4.91 2.15
CA ARG A 50 -10.82 5.25 1.46
C ARG A 50 -11.33 4.08 0.64
N VAL A 51 -10.46 3.46 -0.16
CA VAL A 51 -10.80 2.27 -0.95
C VAL A 51 -11.27 1.13 -0.04
N ARG A 52 -10.53 0.79 1.03
CA ARG A 52 -10.93 -0.27 1.96
C ARG A 52 -12.28 0.00 2.62
N GLY A 53 -12.52 1.24 3.05
CA GLY A 53 -13.78 1.64 3.69
C GLY A 53 -14.98 1.63 2.74
N ALA A 54 -14.78 2.02 1.48
CA ALA A 54 -15.84 2.10 0.48
C ALA A 54 -16.09 0.77 -0.27
N HIS A 55 -15.10 -0.13 -0.34
CA HIS A 55 -15.17 -1.35 -1.17
C HIS A 55 -16.44 -2.18 -0.90
N GLY A 56 -16.75 -2.46 0.38
CA GLY A 56 -17.95 -3.25 0.72
C GLY A 56 -19.27 -2.59 0.30
N LYS A 57 -19.33 -1.25 0.31
CA LYS A 57 -20.51 -0.49 -0.18
C LYS A 57 -20.67 -0.69 -1.69
N HIS A 58 -19.61 -0.53 -2.46
CA HIS A 58 -19.66 -0.67 -3.92
C HIS A 58 -19.83 -2.12 -4.38
N LEU A 59 -19.31 -3.08 -3.64
CA LEU A 59 -19.56 -4.51 -3.88
C LEU A 59 -21.06 -4.84 -3.75
N ARG A 60 -21.73 -4.31 -2.73
CA ARG A 60 -23.20 -4.48 -2.58
C ARG A 60 -24.00 -3.78 -3.68
N ALA A 61 -23.50 -2.64 -4.17
CA ALA A 61 -24.13 -1.85 -5.22
C ALA A 61 -23.70 -2.25 -6.65
N ILE A 62 -22.89 -3.30 -6.82
CA ILE A 62 -22.24 -3.61 -8.10
C ILE A 62 -23.22 -3.86 -9.23
N GLY A 63 -24.39 -4.44 -8.95
CA GLY A 63 -25.43 -4.63 -9.98
C GLY A 63 -25.94 -3.31 -10.58
N SER A 64 -26.05 -2.25 -9.77
CA SER A 64 -26.43 -0.91 -10.23
C SER A 64 -25.32 -0.26 -11.07
N HIS A 65 -24.07 -0.36 -10.61
CA HIS A 65 -22.92 0.15 -11.36
C HIS A 65 -22.73 -0.59 -12.70
N ALA A 66 -22.93 -1.91 -12.70
CA ALA A 66 -22.89 -2.74 -13.89
C ALA A 66 -24.02 -2.39 -14.87
N ALA A 67 -25.23 -2.11 -14.39
CA ALA A 67 -26.33 -1.66 -15.25
C ALA A 67 -26.00 -0.31 -15.91
N ARG A 68 -25.50 0.68 -15.16
CA ARG A 68 -25.03 1.96 -15.70
C ARG A 68 -23.97 1.77 -16.79
N TYR A 69 -22.95 0.95 -16.48
CA TYR A 69 -21.87 0.64 -17.40
C TYR A 69 -22.40 0.00 -18.68
N VAL A 70 -23.17 -1.09 -18.58
CA VAL A 70 -23.70 -1.81 -19.76
C VAL A 70 -24.69 -0.95 -20.56
N ALA A 71 -25.40 -0.01 -19.92
CA ALA A 71 -26.26 0.95 -20.61
C ALA A 71 -25.50 2.00 -21.45
N GLY A 72 -24.17 2.03 -21.38
CA GLY A 72 -23.33 2.90 -22.22
C GLY A 72 -22.64 4.04 -21.46
N GLU A 73 -22.87 4.18 -20.15
CA GLU A 73 -22.25 5.26 -19.38
C GLU A 73 -20.75 5.01 -19.21
N ASP A 74 -19.92 6.04 -19.43
CA ASP A 74 -18.46 5.95 -19.35
C ASP A 74 -17.98 5.57 -17.94
N VAL A 75 -16.99 4.66 -17.87
CA VAL A 75 -16.49 4.09 -16.62
C VAL A 75 -15.91 5.15 -15.67
N PHE A 76 -15.26 6.19 -16.21
CA PHE A 76 -14.70 7.26 -15.38
C PHE A 76 -15.80 8.13 -14.79
N ARG A 77 -16.90 8.34 -15.52
CA ARG A 77 -18.05 9.07 -14.99
C ARG A 77 -18.74 8.29 -13.87
N ILE A 78 -18.91 6.98 -14.05
CA ILE A 78 -19.44 6.12 -12.97
C ILE A 78 -18.51 6.18 -11.75
N ALA A 79 -17.20 6.06 -11.95
CA ALA A 79 -16.18 6.11 -10.89
C ALA A 79 -16.20 7.44 -10.11
N ALA A 80 -16.23 8.57 -10.82
CA ALA A 80 -16.30 9.90 -10.23
C ALA A 80 -17.61 10.12 -9.44
N ASP A 81 -18.75 9.71 -10.00
CA ASP A 81 -20.06 9.88 -9.34
C ASP A 81 -20.16 9.10 -8.01
N ILE A 82 -19.42 8.00 -7.89
CA ILE A 82 -19.44 7.15 -6.68
C ILE A 82 -18.25 7.41 -5.75
N ASP A 83 -17.37 8.35 -6.11
CA ASP A 83 -16.09 8.65 -5.47
C ASP A 83 -15.25 7.38 -5.21
N PHE A 84 -14.98 6.62 -6.28
CA PHE A 84 -14.23 5.37 -6.19
C PHE A 84 -13.20 5.25 -7.32
N PRO A 85 -11.96 4.78 -7.06
CA PRO A 85 -10.95 4.69 -8.10
C PRO A 85 -11.37 3.81 -9.29
N PRO A 86 -11.11 4.26 -10.53
CA PRO A 86 -11.58 3.56 -11.72
C PRO A 86 -11.04 2.13 -11.85
N CYS A 87 -9.78 1.86 -11.48
CA CYS A 87 -9.28 0.48 -11.46
C CYS A 87 -10.02 -0.39 -10.45
N GLN A 88 -10.42 0.15 -9.30
CA GLN A 88 -11.19 -0.60 -8.30
C GLN A 88 -12.62 -0.86 -8.78
N LEU A 89 -13.25 0.10 -9.45
CA LEU A 89 -14.55 -0.12 -10.09
C LEU A 89 -14.46 -1.22 -11.15
N VAL A 90 -13.46 -1.16 -12.04
CA VAL A 90 -13.29 -2.16 -13.10
C VAL A 90 -12.99 -3.54 -12.54
N ARG A 91 -12.24 -3.66 -11.43
CA ARG A 91 -12.07 -4.93 -10.72
C ARG A 91 -13.43 -5.53 -10.34
N LEU A 92 -14.30 -4.75 -9.71
CA LEU A 92 -15.64 -5.20 -9.33
C LEU A 92 -16.51 -5.54 -10.54
N LEU A 93 -16.40 -4.76 -11.63
CA LEU A 93 -17.12 -5.03 -12.88
C LEU A 93 -16.67 -6.34 -13.52
N LEU A 94 -15.37 -6.62 -13.55
CA LEU A 94 -14.82 -7.89 -14.07
C LEU A 94 -15.29 -9.09 -13.24
N GLU A 95 -15.25 -9.01 -11.91
CA GLU A 95 -15.76 -10.06 -11.03
C GLU A 95 -17.25 -10.29 -11.25
N HIS A 96 -18.04 -9.21 -11.30
CA HIS A 96 -19.49 -9.32 -11.42
C HIS A 96 -19.93 -9.73 -12.83
N LEU A 97 -19.56 -8.98 -13.87
CA LEU A 97 -20.05 -9.16 -15.24
C LEU A 97 -19.57 -10.46 -15.86
N LEU A 98 -18.35 -10.90 -15.55
CA LEU A 98 -17.74 -12.11 -16.13
C LEU A 98 -17.72 -13.29 -15.15
N GLY A 99 -18.13 -13.10 -13.89
CA GLY A 99 -18.09 -14.16 -12.87
C GLY A 99 -16.66 -14.59 -12.52
N LEU A 100 -15.68 -13.71 -12.65
CA LEU A 100 -14.28 -14.02 -12.37
C LEU A 100 -14.04 -14.08 -10.86
N GLY A 101 -13.25 -15.06 -10.42
CA GLY A 101 -12.72 -15.06 -9.06
C GLY A 101 -11.65 -13.97 -8.88
N HIS A 102 -11.52 -13.45 -7.67
CA HIS A 102 -10.58 -12.37 -7.30
C HIS A 102 -9.15 -12.55 -7.86
N LYS A 103 -8.62 -13.80 -7.83
CA LYS A 103 -7.27 -14.10 -8.34
C LYS A 103 -7.12 -13.95 -9.87
N ALA A 104 -8.21 -14.04 -10.62
CA ALA A 104 -8.21 -13.93 -12.08
C ALA A 104 -8.24 -12.47 -12.56
N VAL A 105 -8.66 -11.53 -11.72
CA VAL A 105 -8.79 -10.11 -12.07
C VAL A 105 -7.44 -9.45 -12.29
N GLY A 106 -6.45 -9.74 -11.44
CA GLY A 106 -5.09 -9.16 -11.55
C GLY A 106 -4.45 -9.38 -12.92
N PRO A 107 -4.44 -10.61 -13.47
CA PRO A 107 -4.06 -10.87 -14.85
C PRO A 107 -4.82 -10.04 -15.89
N CYS A 108 -6.14 -9.87 -15.75
CA CYS A 108 -6.94 -9.05 -16.68
C CYS A 108 -6.53 -7.58 -16.67
N LEU A 109 -6.14 -7.02 -15.53
CA LEU A 109 -5.63 -5.65 -15.48
C LEU A 109 -4.25 -5.48 -16.13
N ARG A 110 -3.45 -6.54 -16.20
CA ARG A 110 -2.12 -6.51 -16.83
C ARG A 110 -2.14 -6.80 -18.32
N ASP A 111 -3.07 -7.63 -18.76
CA ASP A 111 -3.23 -8.05 -20.14
C ASP A 111 -4.73 -8.21 -20.48
N PRO A 112 -5.46 -7.10 -20.66
CA PRO A 112 -6.90 -7.16 -20.90
C PRO A 112 -7.25 -7.90 -22.19
N PHE A 113 -6.52 -7.66 -23.27
CA PHE A 113 -6.82 -8.27 -24.58
C PHE A 113 -6.50 -9.76 -24.65
N GLY A 114 -5.50 -10.24 -23.89
CA GLY A 114 -5.15 -11.66 -23.81
C GLY A 114 -5.92 -12.44 -22.74
N LYS A 115 -6.42 -11.78 -21.69
CA LYS A 115 -7.08 -12.46 -20.54
C LYS A 115 -8.58 -12.29 -20.47
N ILE A 116 -9.16 -11.24 -21.05
CA ILE A 116 -10.63 -11.08 -21.10
C ILE A 116 -11.14 -11.81 -22.34
N PRO A 117 -12.09 -12.77 -22.19
CA PRO A 117 -12.57 -13.56 -23.31
C PRO A 117 -13.40 -12.71 -24.27
N SER A 118 -13.40 -13.05 -25.58
CA SER A 118 -14.23 -12.36 -26.57
C SER A 118 -15.74 -12.61 -26.42
N SER A 119 -16.12 -13.67 -25.72
CA SER A 119 -17.50 -13.95 -25.32
C SER A 119 -17.53 -14.23 -23.83
N PRO A 120 -18.52 -13.71 -23.09
CA PRO A 120 -18.58 -13.88 -21.65
C PRO A 120 -18.93 -15.34 -21.28
N PRO A 121 -18.53 -15.83 -20.10
CA PRO A 121 -18.92 -17.15 -19.62
C PRO A 121 -20.45 -17.29 -19.56
N PRO A 122 -21.05 -18.44 -19.96
CA PRO A 122 -22.51 -18.58 -20.09
C PRO A 122 -23.32 -18.25 -18.83
N GLU A 123 -22.76 -18.55 -17.65
CA GLU A 123 -23.41 -18.29 -16.35
C GLU A 123 -23.26 -16.84 -15.86
N SER A 124 -22.41 -16.05 -16.53
CA SER A 124 -22.12 -14.69 -16.10
C SER A 124 -23.28 -13.73 -16.41
N PRO A 125 -23.44 -12.64 -15.63
CA PRO A 125 -24.40 -11.58 -15.93
C PRO A 125 -24.25 -11.00 -17.34
N ALA A 126 -23.03 -10.89 -17.87
CA ALA A 126 -22.81 -10.39 -19.24
C ALA A 126 -23.37 -11.35 -20.31
N ALA A 127 -23.44 -12.66 -20.04
CA ALA A 127 -24.05 -13.63 -20.96
C ALA A 127 -25.58 -13.72 -20.80
N ARG A 128 -26.08 -13.69 -19.55
CA ARG A 128 -27.52 -13.83 -19.24
C ARG A 128 -28.33 -12.55 -19.43
N GLY A 129 -27.63 -11.41 -19.56
CA GLY A 129 -28.23 -10.08 -19.61
C GLY A 129 -28.24 -9.41 -18.24
N VAL A 130 -27.97 -8.11 -18.25
CA VAL A 130 -27.95 -7.30 -17.03
C VAL A 130 -29.37 -6.76 -16.77
N PRO A 131 -29.94 -6.94 -15.57
CA PRO A 131 -31.27 -6.45 -15.25
C PRO A 131 -31.43 -4.95 -15.55
N GLY A 132 -32.52 -4.59 -16.22
CA GLY A 132 -32.82 -3.20 -16.58
C GLY A 132 -32.12 -2.67 -17.83
N VAL A 133 -31.26 -3.46 -18.49
CA VAL A 133 -30.55 -3.06 -19.71
C VAL A 133 -30.76 -4.10 -20.82
N PRO A 134 -31.76 -3.92 -21.71
CA PRO A 134 -32.07 -4.91 -22.72
C PRO A 134 -31.13 -4.83 -23.92
N GLY A 135 -30.79 -5.99 -24.49
CA GLY A 135 -30.30 -6.10 -25.87
C GLY A 135 -28.83 -5.81 -26.13
N VAL A 136 -27.99 -5.66 -25.09
CA VAL A 136 -26.54 -5.51 -25.28
C VAL A 136 -25.88 -6.88 -25.45
N PRO A 137 -25.22 -7.17 -26.59
CA PRO A 137 -24.53 -8.45 -26.78
C PRO A 137 -23.40 -8.62 -25.77
N GLY A 138 -23.30 -9.80 -25.16
CA GLY A 138 -22.26 -10.10 -24.18
C GLY A 138 -20.83 -9.91 -24.73
N SER A 139 -20.60 -10.21 -26.00
CA SER A 139 -19.30 -9.96 -26.66
C SER A 139 -18.95 -8.48 -26.72
N ALA A 140 -19.93 -7.60 -26.96
CA ALA A 140 -19.72 -6.15 -26.95
C ALA A 140 -19.36 -5.65 -25.54
N ILE A 141 -19.93 -6.25 -24.48
CA ILE A 141 -19.55 -5.96 -23.09
C ILE A 141 -18.09 -6.35 -22.85
N CYS A 142 -17.67 -7.54 -23.30
CA CYS A 142 -16.28 -7.99 -23.18
C CYS A 142 -15.29 -7.08 -23.92
N ASP A 143 -15.59 -6.73 -25.17
CA ASP A 143 -14.73 -5.86 -25.97
C ASP A 143 -14.58 -4.48 -25.35
N ARG A 144 -15.67 -3.94 -24.81
CA ARG A 144 -15.63 -2.69 -24.06
C ARG A 144 -14.79 -2.81 -22.78
N LEU A 145 -14.98 -3.89 -22.00
CA LEU A 145 -14.18 -4.14 -20.79
C LEU A 145 -12.68 -4.17 -21.09
N LYS A 146 -12.24 -4.73 -22.23
CA LYS A 146 -10.81 -4.73 -22.61
C LYS A 146 -10.26 -3.30 -22.74
N VAL A 147 -10.97 -2.46 -23.48
CA VAL A 147 -10.59 -1.06 -23.71
C VAL A 147 -10.67 -0.24 -22.43
N ASP A 148 -11.75 -0.39 -21.65
CA ASP A 148 -11.94 0.38 -20.43
C ASP A 148 -10.97 -0.05 -19.32
N VAL A 149 -10.56 -1.32 -19.26
CA VAL A 149 -9.46 -1.77 -18.38
C VAL A 149 -8.15 -1.06 -18.74
N GLU A 150 -7.77 -1.06 -20.01
CA GLU A 150 -6.54 -0.40 -20.47
C GLU A 150 -6.56 1.10 -20.13
N ARG A 151 -7.67 1.78 -20.43
CA ARG A 151 -7.87 3.20 -20.09
C ARG A 151 -7.75 3.44 -18.60
N CYS A 152 -8.44 2.65 -17.77
CA CYS A 152 -8.43 2.82 -16.31
C CYS A 152 -7.04 2.57 -15.73
N VAL A 153 -6.33 1.54 -16.20
CA VAL A 153 -4.97 1.22 -15.75
C VAL A 153 -3.98 2.33 -16.11
N ALA A 154 -4.13 2.95 -17.28
CA ALA A 154 -3.30 4.08 -17.69
C ALA A 154 -3.57 5.37 -16.89
N TRP A 155 -4.80 5.55 -16.38
CA TRP A 155 -5.22 6.78 -15.69
C TRP A 155 -5.10 6.72 -14.17
N ASP A 156 -5.35 5.55 -13.57
CA ASP A 156 -5.46 5.40 -12.11
C ASP A 156 -4.09 5.45 -11.43
N HIS A 157 -3.82 6.56 -10.75
CA HIS A 157 -2.60 6.81 -9.98
C HIS A 157 -2.69 6.30 -8.54
N VAL A 158 -3.77 5.62 -8.15
CA VAL A 158 -4.05 5.16 -6.78
C VAL A 158 -3.94 3.64 -6.66
N ALA A 159 -4.56 2.93 -7.60
CA ALA A 159 -4.87 1.51 -7.49
C ALA A 159 -4.56 0.68 -8.77
N SER A 160 -3.81 1.26 -9.71
CA SER A 160 -3.35 0.53 -10.89
C SER A 160 -2.24 -0.48 -10.55
N PRO A 161 -2.05 -1.52 -11.37
CA PRO A 161 -0.93 -2.46 -11.22
C PRO A 161 0.45 -1.79 -11.19
N ALA A 162 0.63 -0.67 -11.91
CA ALA A 162 1.88 0.07 -11.92
C ALA A 162 2.20 0.67 -10.54
N VAL A 163 1.20 1.25 -9.87
CA VAL A 163 1.34 1.81 -8.51
C VAL A 163 1.70 0.70 -7.51
N ASP A 164 1.07 -0.48 -7.63
CA ASP A 164 1.41 -1.62 -6.78
C ASP A 164 2.87 -2.07 -6.99
N VAL A 165 3.32 -2.14 -8.24
CA VAL A 165 4.73 -2.46 -8.57
C VAL A 165 5.69 -1.41 -8.00
N MET A 166 5.37 -0.13 -8.13
CA MET A 166 6.20 0.96 -7.57
C MET A 166 6.33 0.88 -6.05
N ARG A 167 5.23 0.60 -5.33
CA ARG A 167 5.27 0.42 -3.86
C ARG A 167 6.14 -0.77 -3.45
N HIS A 168 6.03 -1.89 -4.15
CA HIS A 168 6.86 -3.08 -3.89
C HIS A 168 8.34 -2.84 -4.22
N ALA A 169 8.62 -2.11 -5.30
CA ALA A 169 9.98 -1.73 -5.66
C ALA A 169 10.60 -0.82 -4.59
N ALA A 170 9.89 0.22 -4.16
CA ALA A 170 10.34 1.12 -3.10
C ALA A 170 10.65 0.36 -1.79
N GLY A 171 9.79 -0.58 -1.39
CA GLY A 171 10.04 -1.44 -0.22
C GLY A 171 11.40 -2.15 -0.30
N ARG A 172 11.65 -2.83 -1.43
CA ARG A 172 12.93 -3.53 -1.66
C ARG A 172 14.13 -2.58 -1.73
N GLU A 173 13.98 -1.40 -2.31
CA GLU A 173 15.07 -0.42 -2.39
C GLU A 173 15.54 0.00 -1.00
N TYR A 174 14.60 0.22 -0.07
CA TYR A 174 14.90 0.56 1.31
C TYR A 174 15.43 -0.61 2.14
N GLU A 175 14.97 -1.84 1.89
CA GLU A 175 15.59 -3.06 2.45
C GLU A 175 17.06 -3.20 2.00
N ILE A 176 17.34 -3.04 0.70
CA ILE A 176 18.70 -3.05 0.16
C ILE A 176 19.55 -1.91 0.73
N LEU A 177 18.97 -0.72 0.94
CA LEU A 177 19.65 0.39 1.59
C LEU A 177 20.05 0.03 3.03
N LEU A 178 19.13 -0.54 3.81
CA LEU A 178 19.40 -1.02 5.17
C LEU A 178 20.56 -2.04 5.19
N GLU A 179 20.50 -3.04 4.33
CA GLU A 179 21.54 -4.07 4.21
C GLU A 179 22.91 -3.43 3.90
N ARG A 180 22.96 -2.51 2.94
CA ARG A 180 24.20 -1.77 2.60
C ARG A 180 24.75 -0.98 3.78
N ARG A 181 23.90 -0.30 4.57
CA ARG A 181 24.35 0.43 5.77
C ARG A 181 24.95 -0.51 6.82
N LEU A 182 24.35 -1.67 7.02
CA LEU A 182 24.87 -2.68 7.94
C LEU A 182 26.21 -3.26 7.44
N GLU A 183 26.35 -3.49 6.13
CA GLU A 183 27.59 -3.94 5.50
C GLU A 183 28.72 -2.90 5.62
N GLU A 184 28.43 -1.62 5.35
CA GLU A 184 29.36 -0.49 5.53
C GLU A 184 29.88 -0.43 6.96
N LEU A 185 28.99 -0.65 7.93
CA LEU A 185 29.33 -0.73 9.35
C LEU A 185 29.88 -2.09 9.77
N ARG A 186 29.97 -3.09 8.91
CA ARG A 186 30.41 -4.46 9.25
C ARG A 186 29.61 -5.06 10.42
N VAL A 187 28.32 -4.76 10.50
CA VAL A 187 27.41 -5.37 11.47
C VAL A 187 26.90 -6.67 10.84
N PRO A 188 27.18 -7.84 11.42
CA PRO A 188 26.72 -9.12 10.87
C PRO A 188 25.21 -9.28 11.07
N PHE A 189 24.52 -9.74 10.03
CA PHE A 189 23.07 -9.92 10.05
C PHE A 189 22.59 -11.11 9.22
N VAL A 190 21.34 -11.49 9.43
CA VAL A 190 20.61 -12.53 8.70
C VAL A 190 19.39 -11.88 8.05
N THR A 191 19.22 -12.09 6.75
CA THR A 191 18.11 -11.54 5.96
C THR A 191 16.79 -12.29 6.23
N GLU A 192 15.67 -11.64 5.90
CA GLU A 192 14.34 -12.25 5.99
C GLU A 192 14.26 -13.60 5.24
N ASP A 193 14.78 -13.66 4.02
CA ASP A 193 14.75 -14.86 3.18
C ASP A 193 15.49 -16.04 3.83
N ALA A 194 16.62 -15.76 4.49
CA ALA A 194 17.36 -16.78 5.24
C ALA A 194 16.56 -17.24 6.47
N LEU A 195 15.95 -16.32 7.23
CA LEU A 195 15.09 -16.68 8.37
C LEU A 195 13.88 -17.52 7.95
N ARG A 196 13.27 -17.20 6.80
CA ARG A 196 12.16 -17.97 6.23
C ARG A 196 12.61 -19.37 5.80
N ALA A 197 13.79 -19.50 5.21
CA ALA A 197 14.38 -20.79 4.84
C ALA A 197 14.66 -21.67 6.07
N GLU A 198 14.97 -21.06 7.22
CA GLU A 198 15.12 -21.73 8.52
C GLU A 198 13.78 -22.12 9.19
N GLY A 199 12.64 -21.75 8.58
CA GLY A 199 11.30 -22.13 9.05
C GLY A 199 10.67 -21.15 10.04
N HIS A 200 11.20 -19.93 10.16
CA HIS A 200 10.57 -18.90 10.98
C HIS A 200 9.27 -18.37 10.35
N ALA A 201 8.15 -18.50 11.07
CA ALA A 201 6.84 -18.06 10.60
C ALA A 201 6.60 -16.54 10.67
N LYS A 202 7.38 -15.83 11.51
CA LYS A 202 7.36 -14.37 11.66
C LYS A 202 8.81 -13.89 11.69
N THR A 203 9.17 -13.02 10.76
CA THR A 203 10.55 -12.61 10.48
C THR A 203 10.62 -11.09 10.33
N PRO A 204 11.56 -10.41 11.02
CA PRO A 204 11.92 -9.04 10.66
C PRO A 204 12.67 -9.06 9.32
N ASP A 205 12.77 -7.90 8.66
CA ASP A 205 13.52 -7.77 7.41
C ASP A 205 14.99 -8.13 7.62
N VAL A 206 15.54 -7.72 8.77
CA VAL A 206 16.89 -8.08 9.21
C VAL A 206 16.90 -8.51 10.68
N LYS A 207 17.56 -9.64 10.97
CA LYS A 207 17.96 -10.02 12.33
C LYS A 207 19.46 -9.85 12.49
N LEU A 208 19.90 -9.10 13.48
CA LEU A 208 21.32 -8.93 13.75
C LEU A 208 21.90 -10.19 14.39
N THR A 209 23.06 -10.64 13.93
CA THR A 209 23.78 -11.77 14.54
C THR A 209 24.34 -11.37 15.90
N LEU A 210 24.78 -10.12 16.01
CA LEU A 210 25.20 -9.50 17.27
C LEU A 210 24.39 -8.23 17.47
N PRO A 211 23.77 -8.02 18.64
CA PRO A 211 23.00 -6.82 18.89
C PRO A 211 23.88 -5.56 18.84
N ILE A 212 23.30 -4.45 18.42
CA ILE A 212 23.93 -3.12 18.51
C ILE A 212 23.20 -2.29 19.55
N ALA A 213 23.85 -1.27 20.10
CA ALA A 213 23.16 -0.24 20.85
C ALA A 213 23.02 1.01 19.98
N VAL A 214 21.79 1.49 19.82
CA VAL A 214 21.46 2.74 19.12
C VAL A 214 20.98 3.73 20.17
N ASN A 215 21.70 4.84 20.36
CA ASN A 215 21.38 5.83 21.40
C ASN A 215 21.14 5.20 22.80
N GLY A 216 21.96 4.19 23.13
CA GLY A 216 21.88 3.45 24.39
C GLY A 216 20.81 2.34 24.45
N ARG A 217 19.96 2.18 23.43
CA ARG A 217 18.93 1.14 23.35
C ARG A 217 19.43 -0.07 22.58
N ILE A 218 19.21 -1.28 23.11
CA ILE A 218 19.62 -2.52 22.47
C ILE A 218 18.70 -2.84 21.29
N VAL A 219 19.29 -3.16 20.14
CA VAL A 219 18.60 -3.54 18.90
C VAL A 219 19.10 -4.92 18.47
N ASN A 220 18.18 -5.89 18.38
CA ASN A 220 18.47 -7.26 17.93
C ASN A 220 17.97 -7.53 16.49
N TRP A 221 17.02 -6.74 16.03
CA TRP A 221 16.42 -6.84 14.70
C TRP A 221 16.00 -5.47 14.21
N ILE A 222 15.94 -5.32 12.88
CA ILE A 222 15.53 -4.10 12.21
C ILE A 222 14.47 -4.46 11.16
N ASP A 223 13.39 -3.68 11.13
CA ASP A 223 12.32 -3.79 10.14
C ASP A 223 12.21 -2.46 9.37
N SER A 224 12.18 -2.55 8.05
CA SER A 224 12.26 -1.47 7.08
C SER A 224 10.88 -1.18 6.49
N LYS A 225 10.40 0.05 6.65
CA LYS A 225 9.09 0.48 6.14
C LYS A 225 9.25 1.66 5.19
N ALA A 226 9.03 1.40 3.90
CA ALA A 226 8.95 2.42 2.85
C ALA A 226 7.62 3.21 2.91
N SER A 227 7.32 3.78 4.08
CA SER A 227 6.07 4.49 4.33
C SER A 227 6.22 5.49 5.47
N PHE A 228 5.32 6.47 5.53
CA PHE A 228 5.19 7.39 6.65
C PHE A 228 4.50 6.70 7.84
N LEU A 229 4.96 6.94 9.08
CA LEU A 229 4.26 6.45 10.28
C LEU A 229 3.28 7.48 10.80
N ASP A 230 1.99 7.19 10.63
CA ASP A 230 0.89 7.95 11.22
C ASP A 230 0.20 7.21 12.38
N PRO A 231 -0.70 7.85 13.16
CA PRO A 231 -1.27 7.24 14.36
C PRO A 231 -2.14 6.03 14.02
N ILE A 232 -2.76 6.03 12.84
CA ILE A 232 -3.60 4.94 12.38
C ILE A 232 -2.72 3.71 12.06
N VAL A 233 -1.61 3.88 11.34
CA VAL A 233 -0.64 2.80 11.08
C VAL A 233 -0.04 2.30 12.38
N HIS A 234 0.32 3.21 13.29
CA HIS A 234 0.89 2.88 14.59
C HIS A 234 -0.05 1.96 15.40
N VAL A 235 -1.34 2.30 15.47
CA VAL A 235 -2.35 1.50 16.18
C VAL A 235 -2.74 0.22 15.41
N GLU A 236 -2.99 0.30 14.10
CA GLU A 236 -3.44 -0.84 13.28
C GLU A 236 -2.36 -1.91 13.09
N ARG A 237 -1.08 -1.53 13.12
CA ARG A 237 0.02 -2.43 12.76
C ARG A 237 1.13 -2.53 13.81
N GLY A 238 1.38 -1.49 14.62
CA GLY A 238 2.59 -1.40 15.43
C GLY A 238 2.68 -2.40 16.59
N VAL A 239 1.63 -2.50 17.42
CA VAL A 239 1.75 -3.26 18.68
C VAL A 239 1.77 -4.77 18.42
N ASP A 240 0.78 -5.31 17.71
CA ASP A 240 0.65 -6.78 17.54
C ASP A 240 1.62 -7.37 16.50
N GLN A 241 2.03 -6.60 15.50
CA GLN A 241 2.94 -7.09 14.47
C GLN A 241 4.34 -7.29 15.05
N PHE A 242 4.88 -6.25 15.69
CA PHE A 242 6.25 -6.23 16.18
C PHE A 242 6.43 -6.98 17.50
N GLN A 243 5.37 -7.10 18.33
CA GLN A 243 5.43 -7.93 19.54
C GLN A 243 5.82 -9.38 19.21
N GLY A 244 5.45 -9.88 18.03
CA GLY A 244 5.87 -11.19 17.55
C GLY A 244 7.38 -11.33 17.38
N TYR A 245 8.08 -10.25 17.01
CA TYR A 245 9.54 -10.20 16.89
C TYR A 245 10.18 -9.98 18.25
N VAL A 246 9.64 -9.06 19.05
CA VAL A 246 10.10 -8.79 20.42
C VAL A 246 10.12 -10.07 21.25
N ASN A 247 9.03 -10.83 21.23
CA ASN A 247 8.92 -12.08 21.99
C ASN A 247 9.92 -13.17 21.55
N ARG A 248 10.44 -13.09 20.32
CA ARG A 248 11.33 -14.12 19.73
C ARG A 248 12.80 -13.73 19.79
N PHE A 249 13.08 -12.44 19.57
CA PHE A 249 14.42 -11.94 19.29
C PHE A 249 14.83 -10.82 20.25
N GLY A 250 13.96 -10.39 21.18
CA GLY A 250 14.21 -9.27 22.07
C GLY A 250 13.93 -7.91 21.42
N PRO A 251 14.36 -6.80 22.03
CA PRO A 251 14.07 -5.46 21.52
C PRO A 251 14.67 -5.23 20.14
N GLY A 252 14.04 -4.35 19.36
CA GLY A 252 14.44 -4.06 17.98
C GLY A 252 14.08 -2.66 17.55
N MET A 253 14.28 -2.40 16.25
CA MET A 253 14.09 -1.08 15.65
C MET A 253 13.24 -1.17 14.39
N VAL A 254 12.40 -0.18 14.15
CA VAL A 254 11.62 -0.03 12.92
C VAL A 254 11.95 1.31 12.29
N ILE A 255 12.33 1.28 11.02
CA ILE A 255 12.69 2.48 10.24
C ILE A 255 11.52 2.82 9.31
N TYR A 256 10.93 4.01 9.49
CA TYR A 256 9.92 4.58 8.61
C TYR A 256 10.55 5.65 7.71
N TRP A 257 11.09 5.21 6.57
CA TRP A 257 11.94 6.02 5.70
C TRP A 257 11.31 7.29 5.13
N LEU A 258 9.97 7.36 5.10
CA LEU A 258 9.25 8.51 4.57
C LEU A 258 8.80 9.48 5.66
N GLY A 259 9.21 9.25 6.92
CA GLY A 259 8.97 10.12 8.05
C GLY A 259 8.10 9.49 9.14
N VAL A 260 8.21 10.06 10.33
CA VAL A 260 7.43 9.69 11.52
C VAL A 260 6.74 10.93 12.11
N ILE A 261 5.64 10.70 12.82
CA ILE A 261 5.08 11.71 13.71
C ILE A 261 5.92 11.79 14.98
N ASP A 262 6.42 12.97 15.31
CA ASP A 262 7.35 13.18 16.42
C ASP A 262 6.79 12.63 17.74
N GLU A 263 5.52 12.92 18.01
CA GLU A 263 4.81 12.47 19.21
C GLU A 263 4.75 10.93 19.30
N LEU A 264 4.64 10.22 18.18
CA LEU A 264 4.66 8.74 18.15
C LEU A 264 6.07 8.18 18.32
N ALA A 265 7.09 8.87 17.81
CA ALA A 265 8.48 8.49 18.02
C ALA A 265 8.88 8.69 19.49
N GLU A 266 8.42 9.76 20.13
CA GLU A 266 8.62 10.04 21.55
C GLU A 266 7.90 9.03 22.45
N GLU A 267 6.72 8.55 22.05
CA GLU A 267 5.98 7.48 22.77
C GLU A 267 6.61 6.09 22.64
N SER A 268 7.65 5.90 21.81
CA SER A 268 8.28 4.60 21.55
C SER A 268 9.13 4.05 22.71
N ASP A 269 8.81 4.35 23.96
CA ASP A 269 9.56 4.00 25.19
C ASP A 269 9.50 2.49 25.56
N GLY A 270 9.12 1.64 24.60
CA GLY A 270 9.02 0.18 24.74
C GLY A 270 10.18 -0.60 24.13
N ASP A 271 9.96 -1.90 23.87
CA ASP A 271 10.96 -2.80 23.26
C ASP A 271 11.19 -2.55 21.76
N VAL A 272 10.41 -1.66 21.14
CA VAL A 272 10.51 -1.33 19.71
C VAL A 272 10.86 0.14 19.58
N PHE A 273 12.07 0.41 19.08
CA PHE A 273 12.53 1.76 18.79
C PHE A 273 12.08 2.19 17.39
N ILE A 274 11.44 3.35 17.28
CA ILE A 274 10.92 3.86 16.01
C ILE A 274 11.78 5.04 15.57
N VAL A 275 12.27 4.98 14.33
CA VAL A 275 13.10 6.02 13.72
C VAL A 275 12.64 6.30 12.29
N ASP A 276 13.01 7.44 11.73
CA ASP A 276 12.71 7.84 10.35
C ASP A 276 13.91 7.75 9.38
N ASP A 277 15.10 7.47 9.89
CA ASP A 277 16.30 7.18 9.10
C ASP A 277 17.18 6.14 9.81
N PHE A 278 18.14 5.57 9.08
CA PHE A 278 19.15 4.71 9.68
C PHE A 278 20.10 5.54 10.57
N PRO A 279 20.33 5.15 11.84
CA PRO A 279 21.16 5.93 12.76
C PRO A 279 22.58 6.15 12.25
N GLY A 280 23.16 7.32 12.55
CA GLY A 280 24.53 7.63 12.16
C GLY A 280 25.57 6.82 12.95
N ASP A 281 26.79 6.72 12.41
CA ASP A 281 27.90 5.96 13.01
C ASP A 281 28.15 6.29 14.49
N MET A 282 27.97 7.56 14.88
CA MET A 282 28.18 8.05 16.25
C MET A 282 27.09 7.62 17.23
N GLU A 283 25.90 7.30 16.72
CA GLU A 283 24.75 6.84 17.51
C GLU A 283 24.80 5.33 17.74
N ILE A 284 25.61 4.61 16.96
CA ILE A 284 25.72 3.16 16.95
C ILE A 284 26.95 2.71 17.74
N THR A 285 26.70 1.96 18.82
CA THR A 285 27.74 1.23 19.55
C THR A 285 27.64 -0.26 19.23
N LYS A 286 28.69 -0.81 18.61
CA LYS A 286 28.80 -2.25 18.32
C LYS A 286 29.14 -2.99 19.61
N LEU A 287 28.27 -3.90 20.03
CA LEU A 287 28.52 -4.73 21.21
C LEU A 287 29.52 -5.83 20.84
N LYS A 288 30.45 -6.09 21.76
CA LYS A 288 31.39 -7.21 21.64
C LYS A 288 30.90 -8.33 22.55
N LEU A 289 31.01 -9.57 22.09
CA LEU A 289 30.98 -10.71 23.00
C LEU A 289 32.19 -10.55 23.93
N MET A 290 31.95 -10.57 25.25
CA MET A 290 33.05 -10.69 26.20
C MET A 290 33.66 -12.07 26.00
N GLU A 291 34.95 -12.12 25.63
CA GLU A 291 35.75 -13.35 25.57
C GLU A 291 35.94 -13.97 26.95
#